data_AF-A0A536KRG1-F1
#
_entry.id   AF-A0A536KRG1-F1
#
_cell.length_a   1.000
_cell.length_b   1.000
_cell.length_c   1.000
_cell.angle_alpha   90.00
_cell.angle_beta   90.00
_cell.angle_gamma   90.00
#
_symmetry.space_group_name_H-M   'P 1'
#
loop_
_entity.id
_entity.type
_entity.pdbx_description
1 polymer ?
#
loop_
_entity_poly.entity_id
_entity_poly.type
_entity_poly.pdbx_seq_one_letter_code
_entity_poly.pdbx_strand_id
1 'polypeptide(L)'
;MLVAAARLANWLRTHGHEEVAREIRNAAARMTGNEPAGLYALQTTLRRIRVVNVSDSPSQERLKALVSELRTAVQDRFEQLELLPFRRS
;
A
#
# COMPACT_ATOMS: atom_id res chain seq x y z
N MET A 1 -2.81 8.31 2.69
CA MET A 1 -2.06 7.26 1.96
C MET A 1 -0.65 7.03 2.49
N LEU A 2 0.28 8.00 2.44
CA LEU A 2 1.67 7.80 2.89
C LEU A 2 1.75 7.34 4.37
N VAL A 3 0.93 7.91 5.25
CA VAL A 3 0.83 7.48 6.65
C VAL A 3 0.34 6.04 6.78
N ALA A 4 -0.66 5.63 5.97
CA ALA A 4 -1.15 4.25 5.96
C ALA A 4 -0.07 3.27 5.44
N ALA A 5 0.68 3.66 4.41
CA ALA A 5 1.82 2.89 3.90
C ALA A 5 2.91 2.73 4.95
N ALA A 6 3.27 3.80 5.66
CA ALA A 6 4.26 3.76 6.74
C ALA A 6 3.81 2.85 7.90
N ARG A 7 2.54 2.92 8.31
CA ARG A 7 1.99 2.05 9.36
C ARG A 7 2.01 0.57 8.96
N LEU A 8 1.54 0.24 7.75
CA LEU A 8 1.58 -1.13 7.26
C LEU A 8 3.01 -1.65 7.12
N ALA A 9 3.93 -0.85 6.56
CA ALA A 9 5.34 -1.24 6.43
C ALA A 9 6.02 -1.45 7.80
N ASN A 10 5.74 -0.61 8.79
CA ASN A 10 6.29 -0.79 10.13
C ASN A 10 5.72 -2.06 10.79
N TRP A 11 4.41 -2.30 10.66
CA TRP A 11 3.79 -3.51 11.18
C TRP A 11 4.40 -4.77 10.55
N LEU A 12 4.52 -4.83 9.22
CA LEU A 12 5.12 -5.96 8.51
C LEU A 12 6.56 -6.21 8.92
N ARG A 13 7.37 -5.16 9.08
CA ARG A 13 8.75 -5.28 9.57
C ARG A 13 8.79 -5.90 10.98
N THR A 14 7.94 -5.45 11.88
CA THR A 14 7.85 -6.00 13.25
C THR A 14 7.46 -7.48 13.28
N HIS A 15 6.77 -7.98 12.24
CA HIS A 15 6.33 -9.36 12.13
C HIS A 15 7.20 -10.19 11.15
N GLY A 16 8.42 -9.74 10.83
CA GLY A 16 9.38 -10.50 10.03
C GLY A 16 9.17 -10.43 8.50
N HIS A 17 8.25 -9.61 8.01
CA HIS A 17 7.98 -9.43 6.58
C HIS A 17 8.76 -8.24 5.99
N GLU A 18 10.08 -8.25 6.16
CA GLU A 18 10.95 -7.13 5.80
C GLU A 18 10.93 -6.78 4.32
N GLU A 19 10.88 -7.81 3.46
CA GLU A 19 10.87 -7.63 2.01
C GLU A 19 9.62 -6.88 1.53
N VAL A 20 8.46 -7.31 2.01
CA VAL A 20 7.18 -6.65 1.72
C VAL A 20 7.15 -5.22 2.30
N ALA A 21 7.66 -5.04 3.52
CA ALA A 21 7.78 -3.71 4.12
C ALA A 21 8.67 -2.77 3.28
N ARG A 22 9.76 -3.29 2.72
CA ARG A 22 10.68 -2.56 1.83
C ARG A 22 10.00 -2.19 0.52
N GLU A 23 9.26 -3.11 -0.11
CA GLU A 23 8.48 -2.84 -1.31
C GLU A 23 7.47 -1.69 -1.10
N ILE A 24 6.73 -1.71 0.02
CA ILE A 24 5.77 -0.64 0.36
C ILE A 24 6.48 0.71 0.52
N ARG A 25 7.60 0.77 1.26
CA ARG A 25 8.36 2.02 1.45
C ARG A 25 8.90 2.55 0.13
N ASN A 26 9.44 1.68 -0.72
CA ASN A 26 9.96 2.07 -2.03
C ASN A 26 8.85 2.60 -2.94
N ALA A 27 7.68 1.96 -2.94
CA ALA A 27 6.53 2.43 -3.70
C ALA A 27 6.02 3.78 -3.18
N ALA A 28 5.94 3.95 -1.86
CA ALA A 28 5.57 5.22 -1.22
C ALA A 28 6.57 6.35 -1.52
N ALA A 29 7.88 6.06 -1.53
CA ALA A 29 8.91 7.03 -1.87
C ALA A 29 8.84 7.49 -3.33
N ARG A 30 8.47 6.60 -4.27
CA ARG A 30 8.29 6.96 -5.69
C ARG A 30 7.16 7.96 -5.91
N MET A 31 6.22 8.05 -4.99
CA MET A 31 5.05 8.92 -5.15
C MET A 31 5.40 10.41 -5.29
N THR A 32 6.54 10.84 -4.77
CA THR A 32 6.97 12.25 -4.83
C THR A 32 7.50 12.66 -6.20
N GLY A 33 8.06 11.73 -6.99
CA GLY A 33 8.63 12.01 -8.31
C GLY A 33 7.83 11.44 -9.48
N ASN A 34 7.10 10.35 -9.26
CA ASN A 34 6.21 9.74 -10.25
C ASN A 34 5.05 9.06 -9.52
N GLU A 35 4.04 9.86 -9.22
CA GLU A 35 2.86 9.42 -8.47
C GLU A 35 2.13 8.22 -9.11
N PRO A 36 1.83 8.21 -10.43
CA PRO A 36 1.21 7.04 -11.05
C PRO A 36 2.01 5.75 -10.90
N ALA A 37 3.34 5.81 -11.07
CA ALA A 37 4.20 4.65 -10.90
C ALA A 37 4.26 4.18 -9.44
N GLY A 38 4.27 5.12 -8.48
CA GLY A 38 4.20 4.81 -7.05
C GLY A 38 2.89 4.13 -6.65
N LEU A 39 1.75 4.64 -7.14
CA LEU A 39 0.43 4.07 -6.92
C LEU A 39 0.30 2.65 -7.50
N TYR A 40 0.79 2.45 -8.73
CA TYR A 40 0.78 1.13 -9.37
C TYR A 40 1.63 0.11 -8.60
N ALA A 41 2.81 0.53 -8.12
CA ALA A 41 3.66 -0.30 -7.29
C ALA A 41 3.00 -0.66 -5.94
N LEU A 42 2.32 0.30 -5.29
CA LEU A 42 1.54 0.04 -4.07
C LEU A 42 0.41 -0.97 -4.34
N GLN A 43 -0.36 -0.78 -5.41
CA GLN A 43 -1.46 -1.67 -5.76
C GLN A 43 -0.97 -3.11 -6.01
N THR A 44 0.15 -3.26 -6.72
CA THR A 44 0.77 -4.55 -7.01
C THR A 44 1.24 -5.24 -5.73
N THR A 45 1.92 -4.50 -4.85
CA THR A 45 2.41 -5.03 -3.56
C THR A 45 1.24 -5.47 -2.67
N LEU A 46 0.18 -4.67 -2.57
CA LEU A 46 -1.02 -4.98 -1.80
C LEU A 46 -1.76 -6.25 -2.26
N ARG A 47 -1.65 -6.65 -3.53
CA ARG A 47 -2.20 -7.91 -4.02
C ARG A 47 -1.42 -9.12 -3.49
N ARG A 48 -0.10 -8.98 -3.30
CA ARG A 48 0.79 -10.03 -2.79
C ARG A 48 0.64 -10.26 -1.28
N ILE A 49 0.31 -9.21 -0.52
CA ILE A 49 0.14 -9.28 0.95
C ILE A 49 -1.00 -10.22 1.38
N ARG A 50 -1.96 -10.52 0.49
CA ARG A 50 -3.02 -11.52 0.75
C ARG A 50 -2.47 -12.91 1.11
N VAL A 51 -1.20 -13.19 0.83
CA VAL A 51 -0.55 -14.50 1.05
C VAL A 51 0.34 -14.50 2.31
N VAL A 52 0.35 -13.42 3.10
CA VAL A 52 1.17 -13.36 4.31
C VAL A 52 0.57 -14.24 5.41
N ASN A 53 1.29 -15.28 5.81
CA ASN A 53 0.85 -16.25 6.80
C ASN A 53 1.08 -15.69 8.22
N VAL A 54 0.02 -15.17 8.84
CA VAL A 54 0.02 -14.72 10.23
C VAL A 54 -0.70 -15.78 11.05
N SER A 55 -0.03 -16.33 12.06
CA SER A 55 -0.47 -17.52 12.78
C SER A 55 -1.60 -17.27 13.79
N ASP A 56 -1.71 -16.07 14.34
CA ASP A 56 -2.74 -15.73 15.33
C ASP A 56 -3.83 -14.81 14.75
N SER A 57 -5.09 -15.10 15.11
CA SER A 57 -6.26 -14.37 14.61
C SER A 57 -6.22 -12.86 14.90
N PRO A 58 -5.80 -12.38 16.09
CA PRO A 58 -5.71 -10.93 16.36
C PRO A 58 -4.75 -10.21 15.40
N SER A 59 -3.56 -10.76 15.17
CA SER A 59 -2.58 -10.19 14.24
C SER A 59 -3.07 -10.26 12.80
N GLN A 60 -3.80 -11.31 12.44
CA GLN A 60 -4.43 -11.42 11.13
C GLN A 60 -5.50 -10.33 10.91
N GLU A 61 -6.36 -10.07 11.89
CA GLU A 61 -7.36 -8.98 11.82
C GLU A 61 -6.69 -7.61 11.76
N ARG A 62 -5.60 -7.41 12.53
CA ARG A 62 -4.82 -6.18 12.47
C ARG A 62 -4.20 -5.96 11.08
N LEU A 63 -3.64 -7.01 10.48
CA LEU A 63 -3.09 -6.96 9.14
C LEU A 63 -4.17 -6.63 8.11
N LYS A 64 -5.34 -7.30 8.19
CA LYS A 64 -6.48 -7.01 7.30
C LYS A 64 -6.90 -5.54 7.39
N ALA A 65 -7.01 -4.98 8.60
CA ALA A 65 -7.37 -3.59 8.79
C ALA A 65 -6.35 -2.62 8.16
N LEU A 66 -5.06 -2.83 8.37
CA LEU A 66 -3.99 -2.00 7.80
C LEU A 66 -3.93 -2.09 6.27
N VAL A 67 -4.12 -3.29 5.71
CA VAL A 67 -4.18 -3.52 4.27
C VAL A 67 -5.42 -2.85 3.67
N SER A 68 -6.57 -2.96 4.33
CA SER A 68 -7.82 -2.33 3.87
C SER A 68 -7.68 -0.81 3.83
N GLU A 69 -7.16 -0.21 4.90
CA GLU A 69 -6.93 1.23 4.96
C GLU A 69 -6.03 1.73 3.82
N LEU A 70 -4.91 1.05 3.58
CA LEU A 70 -4.01 1.44 2.50
C LEU A 70 -4.63 1.21 1.11
N ARG A 71 -5.42 0.14 0.92
CA ARG A 71 -6.13 -0.12 -0.33
C ARG A 71 -7.13 0.98 -0.66
N THR A 72 -7.96 1.39 0.30
CA THR A 72 -8.90 2.51 0.11
C THR A 72 -8.15 3.77 -0.27
N ALA A 73 -7.11 4.15 0.47
CA ALA A 73 -6.37 5.36 0.17
C ALA A 73 -5.66 5.35 -1.21
N VAL A 74 -5.23 4.18 -1.69
CA VAL A 74 -4.67 4.00 -3.04
C VAL A 74 -5.76 4.12 -4.10
N GLN A 75 -6.92 3.49 -3.87
CA GLN A 75 -8.06 3.52 -4.79
C GLN A 75 -8.61 4.95 -4.95
N ASP A 76 -8.86 5.64 -3.84
CA ASP A 76 -9.32 7.03 -3.84
C ASP A 76 -8.36 7.93 -4.64
N ARG A 77 -7.05 7.68 -4.53
CA ARG A 77 -6.07 8.47 -5.28
C ARG A 77 -6.06 8.14 -6.77
N PHE A 78 -6.23 6.88 -7.15
CA PHE A 78 -6.43 6.54 -8.56
C PHE A 78 -7.64 7.26 -9.12
N GLU A 79 -8.78 7.22 -8.44
CA GLU A 79 -10.01 7.91 -8.84
C GLU A 79 -9.79 9.42 -9.01
N GLN A 80 -9.10 10.06 -8.06
CA GLN A 80 -8.73 11.48 -8.18
C GLN A 80 -7.88 11.77 -9.43
N LEU A 81 -6.93 10.89 -9.78
CA LEU A 81 -6.11 11.04 -10.98
C LEU A 81 -6.93 10.86 -12.27
N GLU A 82 -7.98 10.05 -12.25
CA GLU A 82 -8.85 9.85 -13.41
C GLU A 82 -9.72 11.08 -13.70
N LEU A 83 -10.03 11.85 -12.65
CA LEU A 83 -10.85 13.05 -12.71
C LEU A 83 -10.08 14.31 -13.14
N LEU A 84 -8.75 14.24 -13.31
CA LEU A 84 -7.95 15.39 -13.71
C LEU A 84 -8.26 15.83 -15.16
N PRO A 85 -8.49 17.13 -15.42
CA PRO A 85 -8.95 17.65 -16.71
C PRO A 85 -7.96 17.47 -17.88
N PHE A 86 -6.76 16.94 -17.62
CA PHE A 86 -5.71 16.71 -18.61
C PHE A 86 -5.79 15.33 -19.29
N ARG A 87 -6.78 14.49 -18.95
CA ARG A 87 -7.01 13.17 -19.58
C ARG A 87 -7.81 13.22 -20.89
N ARG A 88 -7.91 14.37 -21.57
CA ARG A 88 -8.39 14.43 -22.96
C ARG A 88 -7.18 14.53 -23.89
N SER A 89 -6.68 13.37 -24.31
CA SER A 89 -5.99 13.23 -25.60
C SER A 89 -7.03 13.04 -26.69
#